data_AF-A0A6P2MBD0-F1
#
_entry.id   AF-A0A6P2MBD0-F1
#
_cell.length_a   1.000
_cell.length_b   1.000
_cell.length_c   1.000
_cell.angle_alpha   90.00
_cell.angle_beta   90.00
_cell.angle_gamma   90.00
#
_symmetry.space_group_name_H-M   'P 1'
#
loop_
_entity.id
_entity.type
_entity.pdbx_description
1 polymer ?
#
loop_
_entity_poly.entity_id
_entity_poly.type
_entity_poly.pdbx_seq_one_letter_code
_entity_poly.pdbx_strand_id
1 'polypeptide(L)' 'MTRAAQDGIAQVVLSTFRDVPWNARYYARLGFHIVDDASLDDTLRAIRAHHVALGLDETQRVFMRADVRA' A
#
# COMPACT_ATOMS: atom_id res chain seq x y z
N MET A 1 -13.66 -0.48 -2.71
CA MET A 1 -13.56 1.00 -2.64
C MET A 1 -14.85 1.69 -2.24
N THR A 2 -16.02 1.07 -2.46
CA THR A 2 -17.34 1.67 -2.17
C THR A 2 -17.49 2.27 -0.77
N ARG A 3 -17.04 1.58 0.28
CA ARG A 3 -17.10 2.12 1.65
C ARG A 3 -16.19 3.34 1.84
N ALA A 4 -14.97 3.29 1.32
CA ALA A 4 -14.03 4.41 1.37
C ALA A 4 -14.59 5.65 0.64
N ALA A 5 -15.28 5.46 -0.49
CA ALA A 5 -15.95 6.53 -1.21
C ALA A 5 -17.09 7.15 -0.40
N GLN A 6 -17.92 6.32 0.25
CA GLN A 6 -19.00 6.76 1.13
C GLN A 6 -18.48 7.56 2.34
N ASP A 7 -17.32 7.19 2.87
CA ASP A 7 -16.67 7.85 4.00
C ASP A 7 -15.83 9.08 3.58
N GLY A 8 -15.82 9.45 2.28
CA GLY A 8 -15.07 10.60 1.76
C GLY A 8 -13.55 10.43 1.77
N ILE A 9 -13.06 9.19 1.87
CA ILE A 9 -11.62 8.88 1.84
C ILE A 9 -11.12 9.06 0.41
N ALA A 10 -10.09 9.88 0.21
CA ALA A 10 -9.54 10.17 -1.11
C ALA A 10 -8.63 9.05 -1.66
N GLN A 11 -7.91 8.34 -0.79
CA GLN A 11 -6.88 7.37 -1.19
C GLN A 11 -6.85 6.18 -0.23
N VAL A 12 -6.56 5.00 -0.77
CA VAL A 12 -6.31 3.78 0.01
C VAL A 12 -4.88 3.33 -0.25
N VAL A 13 -4.14 3.05 0.83
CA VAL A 13 -2.80 2.46 0.77
C VAL A 13 -2.82 1.08 1.41
N LEU A 14 -2.08 0.15 0.83
CA LEU A 14 -1.86 -1.19 1.36
C LEU A 14 -0.38 -1.54 1.38
N SER A 15 0.01 -2.49 2.23
CA SER A 15 1.31 -3.17 2.17
C SER A 15 1.10 -4.62 1.80
N THR A 16 1.79 -5.10 0.77
CA THR A 16 1.72 -6.49 0.30
C THR A 16 3.10 -7.05 -0.03
N PHE A 17 3.20 -8.35 -0.31
CA PHE A 17 4.46 -8.97 -0.70
C PHE A 17 4.85 -8.55 -2.13
N ARG A 18 6.11 -8.14 -2.29
CA ARG A 18 6.73 -7.69 -3.54
C ARG A 18 6.87 -8.81 -4.56
N ASP A 19 7.46 -9.94 -4.14
CA ASP A 19 7.94 -10.98 -5.06
C ASP A 19 6.93 -12.11 -5.29
N VAL A 20 5.74 -12.00 -4.71
CA VAL A 20 4.64 -12.92 -4.99
C VAL A 20 4.09 -12.58 -6.39
N PRO A 21 4.24 -13.46 -7.41
CA PRO A 21 4.05 -13.08 -8.82
C PRO A 21 2.65 -12.57 -9.18
N TRP A 22 1.66 -12.87 -8.34
CA TRP A 22 0.28 -12.47 -8.54
C TRP A 22 -0.13 -11.23 -7.74
N ASN A 23 0.55 -10.86 -6.64
CA ASN A 23 0.12 -9.77 -5.74
C ASN A 23 0.09 -8.42 -6.44
N ALA A 24 1.26 -7.94 -6.87
CA ALA A 24 1.38 -6.62 -7.47
C ALA A 24 0.50 -6.50 -8.73
N ARG A 25 0.44 -7.56 -9.55
CA ARG A 25 -0.40 -7.61 -10.75
C ARG A 25 -1.90 -7.61 -10.42
N TYR A 26 -2.30 -8.30 -9.37
CA TYR A 26 -3.70 -8.32 -8.91
C TYR A 26 -4.14 -6.93 -8.45
N TYR A 27 -3.37 -6.29 -7.58
CA TYR A 27 -3.71 -4.94 -7.09
C TYR A 27 -3.59 -3.87 -8.18
N ALA A 28 -2.65 -4.02 -9.12
CA ALA A 28 -2.58 -3.15 -10.30
C ALA A 28 -3.86 -3.17 -11.14
N ARG A 29 -4.49 -4.34 -11.30
CA ARG A 29 -5.80 -4.45 -11.98
C ARG A 29 -6.93 -3.75 -11.22
N LEU A 30 -6.81 -3.66 -9.89
CA LEU A 30 -7.75 -2.93 -9.04
C LEU A 30 -7.46 -1.42 -8.98
N GLY A 31 -6.49 -0.92 -9.76
CA GLY A 31 -6.14 0.49 -9.83
C GLY A 31 -5.07 0.93 -8.81
N PHE A 32 -4.40 -0.01 -8.14
CA PHE A 32 -3.29 0.33 -7.25
C PHE A 32 -1.98 0.45 -8.02
N HIS A 33 -1.18 1.46 -7.71
CA HIS A 33 0.18 1.62 -8.19
C HIS A 33 1.18 1.49 -7.04
N ILE A 34 2.39 1.03 -7.37
CA ILE A 34 3.50 0.95 -6.41
C ILE A 34 3.85 2.36 -5.95
N VAL A 35 4.01 2.54 -4.63
CA VAL A 35 4.59 3.74 -4.05
C VAL A 35 6.09 3.53 -3.95
N ASP A 36 6.87 4.44 -4.52
CA ASP A 36 8.33 4.40 -4.42
C ASP A 36 8.73 4.59 -2.95
N ASP A 37 9.66 3.77 -2.48
CA ASP A 37 10.24 3.85 -1.14
C ASP A 37 10.83 5.24 -0.85
N ALA A 38 11.40 5.89 -1.86
CA ALA A 38 11.91 7.26 -1.74
C ALA A 38 10.79 8.30 -1.51
N SER A 39 9.56 7.98 -1.95
CA SER A 39 8.39 8.86 -1.89
C SER A 39 7.49 8.60 -0.67
N LEU A 40 7.86 7.67 0.22
CA LEU A 40 7.08 7.41 1.42
C LEU A 40 7.06 8.65 2.32
N ASP A 41 5.84 9.09 2.63
CA ASP A 41 5.59 10.11 3.64
C ASP A 41 5.89 9.59 5.06
N ASP A 42 5.87 10.50 6.03
CA ASP A 42 6.19 10.18 7.43
C ASP A 42 5.23 9.14 8.03
N THR A 43 3.97 9.10 7.56
CA THR A 43 2.97 8.14 8.05
C THR A 43 3.31 6.74 7.57
N LEU A 44 3.63 6.57 6.29
CA LEU A 44 4.04 5.28 5.73
C LEU A 44 5.39 4.82 6.28
N ARG A 45 6.32 5.74 6.55
CA ARG A 45 7.58 5.43 7.25
C ARG A 45 7.33 4.93 8.67
N ALA A 46 6.39 5.52 9.40
CA ALA A 46 6.02 5.06 10.74
C ALA A 46 5.39 3.67 10.70
N ILE A 47 4.51 3.39 9.73
CA ILE A 47 3.93 2.05 9.52
C ILE A 47 5.04 1.03 9.20
N ARG A 48 5.97 1.37 8.30
CA ARG A 48 7.13 0.54 7.99
C ARG A 48 7.99 0.24 9.23
N ALA A 49 8.29 1.26 10.04
CA ALA A 49 9.04 1.08 11.28
C ALA A 49 8.29 0.16 12.27
N HIS A 50 6.96 0.31 12.36
CA HIS A 50 6.13 -0.57 13.18
C HIS A 50 6.16 -2.02 12.69
N HIS A 51 6.09 -2.26 11.38
CA HIS A 51 6.23 -3.59 10.80
C HIS A 51 7.58 -4.23 11.17
N VAL A 52 8.67 -3.48 11.04
CA VAL A 52 10.01 -3.96 11.43
C VAL A 52 10.05 -4.31 12.93
N ALA A 53 9.46 -3.47 13.78
CA ALA A 53 9.39 -3.74 15.23
C ALA A 53 8.58 -5.01 15.57
N LEU A 54 7.62 -5.38 14.72
CA LEU A 54 6.87 -6.64 14.82
C LEU A 54 7.59 -7.83 14.18
N GLY A 55 8.79 -7.65 13.64
CA GLY A 55 9.60 -8.69 13.01
C GLY A 55 9.24 -9.00 11.55
N LEU A 56 8.49 -8.12 10.89
CA LEU A 56 8.19 -8.26 9.46
C LEU A 56 9.41 -7.83 8.63
N ASP A 57 9.73 -8.62 7.61
CA ASP A 57 10.74 -8.26 6.62
C ASP A 57 10.15 -7.28 5.59
N GLU A 58 10.49 -6.00 5.73
CA GLU A 58 10.04 -4.95 4.82
C GLU A 58 10.75 -4.98 3.46
N THR A 59 11.87 -5.70 3.32
CA THR A 59 12.51 -5.88 1.99
C THR A 59 11.63 -6.70 1.05
N GLN A 60 10.84 -7.61 1.62
CA GLN A 60 9.87 -8.43 0.90
C GLN A 60 8.53 -7.72 0.69
N ARG A 61 8.36 -6.50 1.18
CA ARG A 61 7.10 -5.77 1.14
C ARG A 61 7.16 -4.58 0.19
N VAL A 62 5.98 -4.19 -0.26
CA VAL A 62 5.78 -3.02 -1.11
C VAL A 62 4.49 -2.33 -0.71
N PHE A 63 4.55 -1.00 -0.61
CA PHE A 63 3.34 -0.19 -0.47
C PHE A 63 2.73 0.03 -1.84
N MET A 64 1.42 -0.10 -1.94
CA MET A 64 0.67 0.26 -3.13
C MET A 64 -0.48 1.19 -2.75
N ARG A 65 -0.78 2.15 -3.61
CA ARG A 65 -1.82 3.16 -3.39
C ARG A 65 -2.80 3.17 -4.54
N ALA A 66 -4.07 3.43 -4.25
CA ALA A 66 -5.07 3.72 -5.27
C ALA A 66 -5.93 4.91 -4.84
N ASP A 67 -6.34 5.72 -5.82
CA ASP A 67 -7.31 6.79 -5.60
C ASP A 67 -8.71 6.19 -5.50
N VAL A 68 -9.47 6.66 -4.52
CA VAL A 68 -10.87 6.31 -4.38
C VAL A 68 -11.66 7.25 -5.28
N ARG A 69 -12.15 6.70 -6.40
CA ARG A 69 -13.10 7.42 -7.24
C ARG A 69 -14.47 7.36 -6.57
N ALA A 70 -15.11 8.53 -6.45
CA ALA A 70 -16.51 8.65 -6.06
C ALA A 70 -17.43 7.99 -7.09
#